data_AF-A0A7S3E0W1-F1
#
_entry.id   AF-A0A7S3E0W1-F1
#
_cell.length_a   1.000
_cell.length_b   1.000
_cell.length_c   1.000
_cell.angle_alpha   90.00
_cell.angle_beta   90.00
_cell.angle_gamma   90.00
#
_symmetry.space_group_name_H-M   'P 1'
#
loop_
_entity.id
_entity.type
_entity.pdbx_description
1 polymer ?
#
loop_
_entity_poly.entity_id
_entity_poly.type
_entity_poly.pdbx_seq_one_letter_code
_entity_poly.pdbx_strand_id
1 'polypeptide(L)'
;KQEAAAAAASSSSSPPPSAAAPSRVPEEWRTDLLPILRRLSAKPTASDVVIRALPVCAPYFVLSDYRYKAKLTPGNTRRGRAAKAAAELALTSAGAVLGSGGKKFAPRTPEDVQRLLERLLVEEVADADLTNQLVANTKVAAAQKK
;
A
#
# COMPACT_ATOMS: atom_id res chain seq x y z
N LYS A 1 59.49 -29.62 -33.69
CA LYS A 1 59.77 -28.98 -35.00
C LYS A 1 58.41 -28.65 -35.61
N GLN A 2 58.06 -27.35 -35.75
CA GLN A 2 56.94 -26.85 -36.57
C GLN A 2 55.50 -27.26 -36.11
N GLU A 3 54.43 -26.54 -36.44
CA GLU A 3 54.24 -25.09 -36.66
C GLU A 3 52.79 -24.68 -36.40
N ALA A 4 52.50 -23.41 -36.60
CA ALA A 4 51.39 -22.63 -36.09
C ALA A 4 50.01 -22.73 -36.81
N ALA A 5 49.01 -22.20 -36.09
CA ALA A 5 48.03 -21.19 -36.53
C ALA A 5 46.68 -21.53 -37.21
N ALA A 6 45.74 -20.63 -36.88
CA ALA A 6 44.47 -20.24 -37.52
C ALA A 6 43.17 -21.00 -37.15
N ALA A 7 41.99 -20.36 -37.09
CA ALA A 7 41.59 -18.96 -36.81
C ALA A 7 40.05 -18.88 -36.73
N ALA A 8 39.49 -17.95 -35.92
CA ALA A 8 38.04 -17.59 -35.88
C ALA A 8 37.06 -18.77 -35.55
N ALA A 9 35.76 -18.63 -35.31
CA ALA A 9 34.99 -17.73 -34.42
C ALA A 9 33.72 -18.54 -33.98
N SER A 10 32.83 -18.15 -33.06
CA SER A 10 32.47 -16.84 -32.48
C SER A 10 31.98 -16.98 -31.02
N SER A 11 31.57 -15.86 -30.41
CA SER A 11 30.88 -15.78 -29.11
C SER A 11 29.39 -16.18 -29.14
N SER A 12 28.79 -16.33 -27.95
CA SER A 12 27.35 -16.40 -27.61
C SER A 12 26.66 -17.79 -27.72
N SER A 13 25.66 -18.12 -26.90
CA SER A 13 25.28 -17.63 -25.56
C SER A 13 24.18 -18.53 -24.95
N SER A 14 24.25 -18.72 -23.62
CA SER A 14 23.13 -19.14 -22.75
C SER A 14 22.57 -20.58 -22.89
N PRO A 15 22.32 -21.29 -21.77
CA PRO A 15 21.65 -22.59 -21.78
C PRO A 15 20.14 -22.48 -22.08
N PRO A 16 19.49 -23.54 -22.58
CA PRO A 16 18.10 -23.50 -23.06
C PRO A 16 17.06 -23.32 -21.95
N PRO A 17 15.87 -22.74 -22.27
CA PRO A 17 14.83 -22.38 -21.30
C PRO A 17 13.97 -23.59 -20.86
N SER A 18 14.58 -24.58 -20.20
CA SER A 18 13.94 -25.88 -19.88
C SER A 18 13.80 -26.17 -18.36
N ALA A 19 13.91 -25.16 -17.49
CA ALA A 19 13.84 -25.37 -16.03
C ALA A 19 13.06 -24.30 -15.23
N ALA A 20 12.45 -23.32 -15.91
CA ALA A 20 11.55 -22.38 -15.24
C ALA A 20 10.16 -23.03 -15.06
N ALA A 21 9.72 -23.21 -13.82
CA ALA A 21 8.36 -23.65 -13.54
C ALA A 21 7.36 -22.71 -14.23
N PRO A 22 6.26 -23.23 -14.84
CA PRO A 22 5.31 -22.41 -15.58
C PRO A 22 4.80 -21.30 -14.67
N SER A 23 5.08 -20.07 -15.07
CA SER A 23 4.82 -18.90 -14.24
C SER A 23 3.33 -18.86 -13.93
N ARG A 24 2.97 -18.89 -12.64
CA ARG A 24 1.60 -19.21 -12.16
C ARG A 24 0.50 -18.20 -12.54
N VAL A 25 0.87 -17.17 -13.29
CA VAL A 25 0.02 -16.10 -13.82
C VAL A 25 0.30 -16.02 -15.32
N PRO A 26 -0.71 -15.91 -16.20
CA PRO A 26 -0.50 -15.74 -17.64
C PRO A 26 0.26 -14.45 -18.01
N GLU A 27 0.94 -14.42 -19.15
CA GLU A 27 1.75 -13.26 -19.59
C GLU A 27 0.88 -12.08 -20.04
N GLU A 28 -0.29 -12.36 -20.61
CA GLU A 28 -1.29 -11.34 -20.96
C GLU A 28 -1.69 -10.52 -19.72
N TRP A 29 -1.91 -11.19 -18.57
CA TRP A 29 -2.23 -10.51 -17.31
C TRP A 29 -1.04 -9.73 -16.74
N ARG A 30 0.20 -10.14 -17.02
CA ARG A 30 1.39 -9.37 -16.60
C ARG A 30 1.44 -8.03 -17.31
N THR A 31 1.25 -8.03 -18.61
CA THR A 31 1.34 -6.82 -19.44
C THR A 31 0.31 -5.78 -19.01
N ASP A 32 -0.93 -6.21 -18.74
CA ASP A 32 -2.03 -5.30 -18.38
C ASP A 32 -2.05 -4.91 -16.89
N LEU A 33 -1.75 -5.83 -15.97
CA LEU A 33 -1.87 -5.57 -14.52
C LEU A 33 -0.61 -4.99 -13.89
N LEU A 34 0.61 -5.34 -14.35
CA LEU A 34 1.85 -4.81 -13.74
C LEU A 34 1.94 -3.27 -13.75
N PRO A 35 1.53 -2.55 -14.82
CA PRO A 35 1.50 -1.08 -14.82
C PRO A 35 0.54 -0.50 -13.78
N ILE A 36 -0.59 -1.18 -13.52
CA ILE A 36 -1.59 -0.76 -12.53
C ILE A 36 -1.05 -1.02 -11.11
N LEU A 37 -0.52 -2.21 -10.85
CA LEU A 37 0.04 -2.58 -9.54
C LEU A 37 1.22 -1.69 -9.14
N ARG A 38 2.06 -1.26 -10.09
CA ARG A 38 3.17 -0.31 -9.85
C ARG A 38 2.72 1.09 -9.41
N ARG A 39 1.45 1.46 -9.60
CA ARG A 39 0.90 2.74 -9.09
C ARG A 39 0.47 2.67 -7.62
N LEU A 40 0.39 1.46 -7.05
CA LEU A 40 0.05 1.27 -5.64
C LEU A 40 1.34 1.33 -4.81
N SER A 41 1.43 2.32 -3.91
CA SER A 41 2.54 2.44 -2.95
C SER A 41 2.02 2.50 -1.52
N ALA A 42 2.71 1.81 -0.62
CA ALA A 42 2.53 1.90 0.82
C ALA A 42 3.25 3.10 1.46
N LYS A 43 4.25 3.64 0.75
CA LYS A 43 5.11 4.76 1.15
C LYS A 43 5.15 5.79 0.02
N PRO A 44 4.15 6.68 -0.10
CA PRO A 44 4.29 7.85 -0.95
C PRO A 44 5.41 8.75 -0.41
N THR A 45 6.28 9.20 -1.29
CA THR A 45 7.30 10.22 -1.05
C THR A 45 6.64 11.59 -1.08
N ALA A 46 7.25 12.62 -0.49
CA ALA A 46 6.75 14.01 -0.57
C ALA A 46 6.69 14.57 -2.01
N SER A 47 7.34 13.91 -2.97
CA SER A 47 7.25 14.19 -4.42
C SER A 47 6.05 13.52 -5.10
N ASP A 48 5.40 12.55 -4.45
CA ASP A 48 4.37 11.71 -5.08
C ASP A 48 2.98 12.32 -4.86
N VAL A 49 2.21 12.46 -5.94
CA VAL A 49 0.83 12.96 -5.87
C VAL A 49 -0.11 11.78 -5.60
N VAL A 50 -0.61 11.66 -4.37
CA VAL A 50 -1.58 10.62 -3.98
C VAL A 50 -2.99 11.05 -4.41
N ILE A 51 -3.61 10.27 -5.30
CA ILE A 51 -4.93 10.58 -5.90
C ILE A 51 -6.08 9.82 -5.23
N ARG A 52 -5.84 8.62 -4.69
CA ARG A 52 -6.81 7.80 -3.95
C ARG A 52 -6.13 6.94 -2.89
N ALA A 53 -6.86 6.56 -1.85
CA ALA A 53 -6.50 5.50 -0.93
C ALA A 53 -7.28 4.20 -1.24
N LEU A 54 -6.70 3.04 -0.94
CA LEU A 54 -7.39 1.75 -0.99
C LEU A 54 -7.27 1.04 0.38
N PRO A 55 -8.38 0.61 1.00
CA PRO A 55 -8.32 -0.16 2.23
C PRO A 55 -7.83 -1.58 1.95
N VAL A 56 -6.84 -2.06 2.71
CA VAL A 56 -6.25 -3.40 2.56
C VAL A 56 -6.13 -4.11 3.90
N CYS A 57 -6.45 -5.41 3.93
CA CYS A 57 -6.18 -6.28 5.06
C CYS A 57 -4.97 -7.20 4.76
N ALA A 58 -3.94 -7.15 5.60
CA ALA A 58 -2.72 -7.95 5.46
C ALA A 58 -2.16 -8.35 6.83
N PRO A 59 -1.27 -9.35 6.92
CA PRO A 59 -0.55 -9.68 8.15
C PRO A 59 0.19 -8.45 8.69
N TYR A 60 0.03 -8.16 9.99
CA TYR A 60 0.45 -6.88 10.58
C TYR A 60 1.94 -6.55 10.41
N PHE A 61 2.81 -7.56 10.28
CA PHE A 61 4.25 -7.34 10.06
C PHE A 61 4.55 -6.76 8.67
N VAL A 62 3.75 -7.07 7.64
CA VAL A 62 3.87 -6.50 6.28
C VAL A 62 3.45 -5.03 6.29
N LEU A 63 2.56 -4.65 7.21
CA LEU A 63 2.11 -3.27 7.44
C LEU A 63 3.08 -2.48 8.34
N SER A 64 4.27 -2.98 8.65
CA SER A 64 5.33 -2.26 9.40
C SER A 64 5.60 -0.87 8.83
N ASP A 65 5.53 -0.77 7.51
CA ASP A 65 5.85 0.37 6.68
C ASP A 65 4.69 1.34 6.42
N TYR A 66 3.45 0.92 6.69
CA TYR A 66 2.26 1.75 6.49
C TYR A 66 2.15 2.80 7.61
N ARG A 67 1.88 4.05 7.23
CA ARG A 67 1.62 5.16 8.17
C ARG A 67 0.28 4.97 8.90
N TYR A 68 -0.77 4.63 8.16
CA TYR A 68 -2.12 4.37 8.68
C TYR A 68 -2.32 2.87 8.83
N LYS A 69 -2.38 2.38 10.07
CA LYS A 69 -2.62 0.95 10.36
C LYS A 69 -3.26 0.74 11.72
N ALA A 70 -4.08 -0.29 11.78
CA ALA A 70 -4.71 -0.78 12.99
C ALA A 70 -4.34 -2.25 13.22
N LYS A 71 -4.27 -2.68 14.48
CA LYS A 71 -4.22 -4.11 14.80
C LYS A 71 -5.65 -4.65 14.89
N LEU A 72 -6.01 -5.49 13.93
CA LEU A 72 -7.27 -6.24 13.96
C LEU A 72 -7.06 -7.53 14.76
N THR A 73 -7.97 -7.81 15.70
CA THR A 73 -7.98 -9.05 16.49
C THR A 73 -9.39 -9.64 16.45
N PRO A 74 -9.59 -10.96 16.28
CA PRO A 74 -10.93 -11.56 16.35
C PRO A 74 -11.68 -11.18 17.64
N GLY A 75 -12.98 -10.91 17.54
CA GLY A 75 -13.79 -10.55 18.71
C GLY A 75 -15.21 -10.12 18.37
N ASN A 76 -15.98 -9.69 19.36
CA ASN A 76 -17.44 -9.56 19.23
C ASN A 76 -17.92 -8.25 18.56
N THR A 77 -17.03 -7.34 18.20
CA THR A 77 -17.42 -6.07 17.55
C THR A 77 -17.87 -6.32 16.10
N ARG A 78 -19.11 -5.94 15.78
CA ARG A 78 -19.66 -6.06 14.42
C ARG A 78 -18.79 -5.32 13.39
N ARG A 79 -18.61 -5.93 12.22
CA ARG A 79 -17.79 -5.41 11.10
C ARG A 79 -17.94 -3.90 10.84
N GLY A 80 -19.15 -3.38 10.65
CA GLY A 80 -19.36 -1.95 10.41
C GLY A 80 -18.91 -1.02 11.55
N ARG A 81 -18.98 -1.47 12.82
CA ARG A 81 -18.44 -0.71 13.96
C ARG A 81 -16.92 -0.81 14.05
N ALA A 82 -16.35 -1.93 13.65
CA ALA A 82 -14.90 -2.10 13.53
C ALA A 82 -14.32 -1.24 12.38
N ALA A 83 -14.98 -1.22 11.22
CA ALA A 83 -14.63 -0.38 10.08
C ALA A 83 -14.55 1.12 10.45
N LYS A 84 -15.60 1.64 11.12
CA LYS A 84 -15.62 3.03 11.61
C LYS A 84 -14.49 3.31 12.62
N ALA A 85 -14.27 2.43 13.59
CA ALA A 85 -13.17 2.57 14.55
C ALA A 85 -11.77 2.54 13.89
N ALA A 86 -11.61 1.80 12.78
CA ALA A 86 -10.37 1.80 12.00
C ALA A 86 -10.19 3.10 11.19
N ALA A 87 -11.26 3.62 10.59
CA ALA A 87 -11.25 4.92 9.91
C ALA A 87 -10.95 6.08 10.88
N GLU A 88 -11.62 6.13 12.05
CA GLU A 88 -11.38 7.12 13.10
C GLU A 88 -9.91 7.12 13.57
N LEU A 89 -9.30 5.94 13.70
CA LEU A 89 -7.86 5.81 14.03
C LEU A 89 -6.96 6.34 12.91
N ALA A 90 -7.29 6.09 11.64
CA ALA A 90 -6.57 6.62 10.49
C ALA A 90 -6.68 8.17 10.41
N LEU A 91 -7.88 8.72 10.59
CA LEU A 91 -8.12 10.17 10.65
C LEU A 91 -7.38 10.84 11.82
N THR A 92 -7.35 10.19 12.99
CA THR A 92 -6.59 10.66 14.17
C THR A 92 -5.09 10.71 13.89
N SER A 93 -4.56 9.76 13.12
CA SER A 93 -3.13 9.71 12.75
C SER A 93 -2.77 10.52 11.49
N ALA A 94 -3.77 10.96 10.71
CA ALA A 94 -3.59 11.99 9.67
C ALA A 94 -3.39 13.38 10.30
N GLY A 95 -3.97 13.60 11.48
CA GLY A 95 -3.78 14.78 12.31
C GLY A 95 -5.03 15.65 12.42
N ALA A 96 -5.11 16.43 13.49
CA ALA A 96 -6.22 17.34 13.70
C ALA A 96 -6.09 18.58 12.79
N VAL A 97 -6.94 18.63 11.76
CA VAL A 97 -7.22 19.84 10.95
C VAL A 97 -8.23 20.77 11.68
N LEU A 98 -8.58 20.44 12.93
CA LEU A 98 -9.37 21.31 13.80
C LEU A 98 -8.43 22.17 14.63
N GLY A 99 -8.28 23.43 14.23
CA GLY A 99 -7.62 24.42 15.07
C GLY A 99 -8.35 24.59 16.39
N SER A 100 -7.59 24.79 17.48
CA SER A 100 -8.14 25.20 18.77
C SER A 100 -9.08 26.40 18.60
N GLY A 101 -10.34 26.27 19.03
CA GLY A 101 -11.34 27.34 18.98
C GLY A 101 -12.24 27.40 17.73
N GLY A 102 -12.35 26.33 16.93
CA GLY A 102 -13.46 26.16 15.97
C GLY A 102 -13.45 27.09 14.74
N LYS A 103 -12.37 27.83 14.51
CA LYS A 103 -12.18 28.58 13.25
C LYS A 103 -11.75 27.63 12.12
N LYS A 104 -12.23 27.90 10.90
CA LYS A 104 -11.80 27.18 9.69
C LYS A 104 -10.27 27.22 9.59
N PHE A 105 -9.64 26.06 9.60
CA PHE A 105 -8.20 25.92 9.48
C PHE A 105 -7.77 26.26 8.05
N ALA A 106 -6.96 27.30 7.90
CA ALA A 106 -6.21 27.55 6.68
C ALA A 106 -4.82 26.90 6.86
N PRO A 107 -4.40 25.96 5.97
CA PRO A 107 -3.07 25.36 6.06
C PRO A 107 -2.01 26.45 5.89
N ARG A 108 -1.00 26.47 6.77
CA ARG A 108 0.04 27.51 6.80
C ARG A 108 1.40 27.03 6.30
N THR A 109 1.62 25.73 6.37
CA THR A 109 2.82 25.04 5.91
C THR A 109 2.47 24.04 4.81
N PRO A 110 3.43 23.64 3.95
CA PRO A 110 3.20 22.55 2.99
C PRO A 110 2.84 21.22 3.70
N GLU A 111 3.33 21.01 4.92
CA GLU A 111 2.97 19.85 5.75
C GLU A 111 1.49 19.85 6.15
N ASP A 112 0.91 21.03 6.44
CA ASP A 112 -0.52 21.15 6.75
C ASP A 112 -1.39 20.80 5.54
N VAL A 113 -0.96 21.21 4.33
CA VAL A 113 -1.62 20.86 3.07
C VAL A 113 -1.56 19.35 2.84
N GLN A 114 -0.39 18.74 3.08
CA GLN A 114 -0.23 17.28 2.96
C GLN A 114 -1.13 16.52 3.93
N ARG A 115 -1.18 16.93 5.21
CA ARG A 115 -2.05 16.30 6.23
C ARG A 115 -3.54 16.47 5.92
N LEU A 116 -3.93 17.62 5.36
CA LEU A 116 -5.29 17.86 4.88
C LEU A 116 -5.63 16.92 3.71
N LEU A 117 -4.75 16.79 2.72
CA LEU A 117 -4.96 15.88 1.58
C LEU A 117 -5.04 14.41 2.03
N GLU A 118 -4.12 13.97 2.88
CA GLU A 118 -4.11 12.64 3.48
C GLU A 118 -5.42 12.33 4.23
N ARG A 119 -5.96 13.31 4.95
CA ARG A 119 -7.25 13.19 5.63
C ARG A 119 -8.41 13.04 4.64
N LEU A 120 -8.49 13.91 3.62
CA LEU A 120 -9.54 13.87 2.60
C LEU A 120 -9.54 12.52 1.86
N LEU A 121 -8.36 11.98 1.54
CA LEU A 121 -8.20 10.67 0.91
C LEU A 121 -8.69 9.51 1.79
N VAL A 122 -8.65 9.64 3.12
CA VAL A 122 -9.24 8.67 4.06
C VAL A 122 -10.76 8.85 4.17
N GLU A 123 -11.26 10.10 4.12
CA GLU A 123 -12.69 10.41 4.11
C GLU A 123 -13.40 9.99 2.80
N GLU A 124 -12.68 9.91 1.67
CA GLU A 124 -13.19 9.37 0.40
C GLU A 124 -13.38 7.84 0.40
N VAL A 125 -12.77 7.10 1.32
CA VAL A 125 -12.93 5.63 1.37
C VAL A 125 -14.32 5.28 1.90
N ALA A 126 -15.13 4.62 1.09
CA ALA A 126 -16.50 4.27 1.46
C ALA A 126 -16.55 3.32 2.68
N ASP A 127 -17.47 3.61 3.62
CA ASP A 127 -17.80 2.75 4.77
C ASP A 127 -18.08 1.28 4.35
N ALA A 128 -18.67 1.09 3.16
CA ALA A 128 -18.95 -0.21 2.57
C ALA A 128 -17.67 -0.97 2.23
N ASP A 129 -16.67 -0.32 1.62
CA ASP A 129 -15.41 -0.95 1.23
C ASP A 129 -14.60 -1.36 2.47
N LEU A 130 -14.51 -0.49 3.48
CA LEU A 130 -13.92 -0.81 4.78
C LEU A 130 -14.63 -1.99 5.46
N THR A 131 -15.95 -2.07 5.37
CA THR A 131 -16.74 -3.17 5.96
C THR A 131 -16.57 -4.48 5.16
N ASN A 132 -16.45 -4.41 3.84
CA ASN A 132 -16.28 -5.55 2.94
C ASN A 132 -14.89 -6.17 3.05
N GLN A 133 -13.85 -5.37 3.34
CA GLN A 133 -12.50 -5.87 3.67
C GLN A 133 -12.48 -6.72 4.96
N LEU A 134 -13.43 -6.54 5.88
CA LEU A 134 -13.52 -7.33 7.10
C LEU A 134 -14.27 -8.65 6.85
N VAL A 135 -13.52 -9.76 6.91
CA VAL A 135 -14.07 -11.12 6.74
C VAL A 135 -14.78 -11.62 8.03
N ALA A 136 -14.46 -11.06 9.20
CA ALA A 136 -15.00 -11.47 10.49
C ALA A 136 -15.22 -10.30 11.46
N ASN A 137 -15.99 -10.54 12.52
CA ASN A 137 -16.10 -9.59 13.64
C ASN A 137 -14.74 -9.44 14.34
N THR A 138 -14.32 -8.20 14.55
CA THR A 138 -12.94 -7.87 14.96
C THR A 138 -12.91 -6.68 15.90
N LYS A 139 -12.11 -6.78 16.97
CA LYS A 139 -11.67 -5.64 17.78
C LYS A 139 -10.54 -4.92 17.04
N VAL A 140 -10.61 -3.59 17.05
CA VAL A 140 -9.62 -2.70 16.44
C VAL A 140 -8.82 -2.04 17.55
N ALA A 141 -7.49 -2.02 17.42
CA ALA A 141 -6.60 -1.34 18.36
C ALA A 141 -5.55 -0.51 17.62
N ALA A 142 -5.10 0.58 18.26
CA ALA A 142 -4.03 1.42 17.76
C ALA A 142 -2.72 0.63 17.57
N ALA A 143 -1.96 1.00 16.56
CA ALA A 143 -0.60 0.52 16.35
C ALA A 143 0.26 0.83 17.59
N GLN A 144 0.67 -0.21 18.32
CA GLN A 144 1.60 -0.05 19.42
C GLN A 144 2.96 0.36 18.85
N LYS A 145 3.50 1.51 19.28
CA LYS A 145 4.94 1.77 19.12
C LYS A 145 5.66 0.77 20.02
N LYS A 146 6.55 -0.01 19.40
CA LYS A 146 7.50 -0.89 20.10
C LYS A 146 8.78 -0.11 20.37
#